data_AF-A0A962J0H1-F1
#
_entry.id   AF-A0A962J0H1-F1
#
_cell.length_a   1.000
_cell.length_b   1.000
_cell.length_c   1.000
_cell.angle_alpha   90.00
_cell.angle_beta   90.00
_cell.angle_gamma   90.00
#
_symmetry.space_group_name_H-M   'P 1'
#
loop_
_entity.id
_entity.type
_entity.pdbx_description
1 polymer ?
#
loop_
_entity_poly.entity_id
_entity_poly.type
_entity_poly.pdbx_seq_one_letter_code
_entity_poly.pdbx_strand_id
1 'polypeptide(L)' 'MKKILLRTFIIAIVVVNLLTWLVYVYSDTSIGWPFRIALIVGIMFITSIFTGAATLLGHLDSERRDHDPD' A
#
# COMPACT_ATOMS: atom_id res chain seq x y z
N MET A 1 2.31 13.58 -5.79
CA MET A 1 1.23 12.56 -5.69
C MET A 1 1.24 11.51 -6.80
N LYS A 2 1.12 11.87 -8.10
CA LYS A 2 1.07 10.88 -9.21
C LYS A 2 2.24 9.87 -9.24
N LYS A 3 3.47 10.34 -8.97
CA LYS A 3 4.67 9.46 -8.93
C LYS A 3 4.66 8.48 -7.75
N ILE A 4 4.07 8.86 -6.62
CA ILE A 4 4.00 8.02 -5.41
C ILE A 4 2.95 6.93 -5.62
N LEU A 5 1.76 7.31 -6.09
CA LEU A 5 0.69 6.39 -6.48
C LEU A 5 1.14 5.38 -7.54
N LEU A 6 1.92 5.83 -8.53
CA LEU A 6 2.45 4.94 -9.55
C LEU A 6 3.47 3.95 -8.97
N ARG A 7 4.35 4.39 -8.05
CA ARG A 7 5.30 3.50 -7.38
C ARG A 7 4.59 2.46 -6.53
N THR A 8 3.62 2.85 -5.71
CA THR A 8 2.85 1.90 -4.90
C THR A 8 2.08 0.91 -5.77
N PHE A 9 1.55 1.35 -6.92
CA PHE A 9 0.89 0.46 -7.86
C PHE A 9 1.84 -0.58 -8.47
N ILE A 10 3.03 -0.16 -8.91
CA ILE A 10 4.05 -1.09 -9.44
C ILE A 10 4.48 -2.08 -8.36
N ILE A 11 4.73 -1.61 -7.13
CA ILE A 11 5.10 -2.47 -6.00
C ILE A 11 3.98 -3.49 -5.72
N ALA A 12 2.73 -3.05 -5.70
CA ALA A 12 1.59 -3.94 -5.47
C ALA A 12 1.49 -5.03 -6.55
N ILE A 13 1.69 -4.69 -7.82
CA ILE A 13 1.72 -5.67 -8.91
C ILE A 13 2.82 -6.71 -8.69
N VAL A 14 4.03 -6.27 -8.38
CA VAL A 14 5.18 -7.16 -8.18
C VAL A 14 4.94 -8.07 -6.97
N VAL A 15 4.51 -7.51 -5.85
CA VAL A 15 4.24 -8.26 -4.61
C VAL A 15 3.14 -9.30 -4.82
N VAL A 16 2.03 -8.94 -5.45
CA VAL A 16 0.90 -9.87 -5.66
C VAL A 16 1.29 -10.99 -6.63
N ASN A 17 2.04 -10.69 -7.70
CA ASN A 17 2.52 -11.74 -8.59
C ASN A 17 3.53 -12.66 -7.90
N LEU A 18 4.44 -12.11 -7.10
CA LEU A 18 5.40 -12.90 -6.33
C LEU A 18 4.70 -13.81 -5.32
N LEU A 19 3.74 -13.29 -4.55
CA LEU A 19 2.95 -14.07 -3.61
C LEU A 19 2.14 -15.14 -4.31
N THR A 20 1.57 -14.83 -5.47
CA THR A 20 0.81 -15.83 -6.22
C THR A 20 1.70 -16.94 -6.75
N TRP A 21 2.89 -16.59 -7.26
CA TRP A 21 3.88 -17.57 -7.66
C TRP A 21 4.31 -18.44 -6.47
N LEU A 22 4.50 -17.85 -5.30
CA LEU A 22 4.83 -18.57 -4.07
C LEU A 22 3.73 -19.57 -3.69
N VAL A 23 2.46 -19.15 -3.70
CA VAL A 23 1.31 -20.03 -3.43
C VAL A 23 1.24 -21.16 -4.44
N TYR A 24 1.50 -20.89 -5.71
CA TYR A 24 1.55 -21.93 -6.74
C TYR A 24 2.63 -22.97 -6.44
N VAL A 25 3.83 -22.54 -6.02
CA VAL A 25 4.95 -23.45 -5.72
C VAL A 25 4.71 -24.32 -4.48
N TYR A 26 4.15 -23.76 -3.40
CA TYR A 26 4.03 -24.49 -2.13
C TYR A 26 2.71 -25.22 -1.94
N SER A 27 1.66 -24.81 -2.64
CA SER A 27 0.29 -25.30 -2.43
C SER A 27 -0.31 -25.94 -3.69
N ASP A 28 0.44 -25.97 -4.80
CA ASP A 28 0.00 -26.46 -6.13
C ASP A 28 -1.36 -25.88 -6.56
N THR A 29 -1.69 -24.71 -6.04
CA THR A 29 -2.99 -24.06 -6.21
C THR A 29 -2.81 -22.78 -7.00
N SER A 30 -3.56 -22.66 -8.09
CA SER A 30 -3.56 -21.44 -8.90
C SER A 30 -4.53 -20.42 -8.33
N ILE A 31 -4.01 -19.25 -7.95
CA ILE A 31 -4.85 -18.09 -7.65
C ILE A 31 -5.28 -17.45 -8.97
N GLY A 32 -6.61 -17.48 -9.21
CA GLY A 32 -7.24 -16.88 -10.37
C GLY A 32 -7.05 -15.35 -10.43
N TRP A 33 -7.03 -14.82 -11.65
CA TRP A 33 -6.87 -13.39 -11.93
C TRP A 33 -7.80 -12.44 -11.16
N PRO A 34 -9.10 -12.74 -10.96
CA PRO A 34 -10.00 -11.85 -10.22
C PRO A 34 -9.51 -11.59 -8.79
N PHE A 35 -8.99 -12.63 -8.12
CA PHE A 35 -8.47 -12.52 -6.76
C PHE A 35 -7.17 -11.70 -6.72
N ARG A 36 -6.30 -11.86 -7.72
CA ARG A 36 -5.07 -11.05 -7.85
C ARG A 36 -5.39 -9.56 -7.98
N ILE A 37 -6.39 -9.21 -8.79
CA ILE A 37 -6.83 -7.82 -8.95
C ILE A 37 -7.39 -7.29 -7.62
N ALA A 38 -8.23 -8.07 -6.94
CA ALA A 38 -8.77 -7.70 -5.63
C ALA A 38 -7.66 -7.42 -4.60
N LEU A 39 -6.61 -8.25 -4.56
CA LEU A 39 -5.45 -8.03 -3.70
C LEU A 39 -4.71 -6.72 -4.03
N ILE A 40 -4.45 -6.45 -5.31
CA ILE A 40 -3.78 -5.21 -5.75
C ILE A 40 -4.59 -3.99 -5.31
N VAL A 41 -5.91 -4.00 -5.56
CA VAL A 41 -6.81 -2.90 -5.17
C VAL A 41 -6.87 -2.75 -3.65
N GLY A 42 -6.96 -3.85 -2.91
CA GLY A 42 -6.95 -3.85 -1.44
C GLY A 42 -5.69 -3.22 -0.86
N ILE A 43 -4.51 -3.60 -1.35
CA ILE A 43 -3.22 -3.02 -0.94
C ILE A 43 -3.19 -1.52 -1.23
N MET A 44 -3.62 -1.10 -2.42
CA MET A 44 -3.67 0.32 -2.79
C MET A 44 -4.59 1.12 -1.87
N PHE A 45 -5.75 0.57 -1.54
CA PHE A 45 -6.73 1.22 -0.66
C PHE A 45 -6.18 1.40 0.75
N ILE A 46 -5.66 0.31 1.35
CA ILE A 46 -5.05 0.33 2.69
C ILE A 46 -3.88 1.33 2.72
N THR A 47 -2.99 1.27 1.73
CA THR A 47 -1.83 2.18 1.65
C THR A 47 -2.28 3.64 1.58
N SER A 48 -3.35 3.94 0.85
CA SER A 48 -3.89 5.30 0.77
C SER A 48 -4.41 5.81 2.12
N ILE A 49 -5.09 4.97 2.89
CA ILE A 49 -5.61 5.31 4.21
C ILE A 49 -4.48 5.58 5.18
N PHE A 50 -3.50 4.68 5.25
CA PHE A 50 -2.34 4.83 6.14
C PHE A 50 -1.50 6.05 5.75
N THR A 51 -1.27 6.28 4.46
CA THR A 51 -0.54 7.46 3.99
C THR A 51 -1.30 8.74 4.37
N GLY A 52 -2.62 8.77 4.15
CA GLY A 52 -3.48 9.88 4.53
C GLY A 52 -3.44 10.18 6.03
N ALA A 53 -3.58 9.15 6.86
CA ALA A 53 -3.48 9.27 8.32
C ALA A 53 -2.09 9.76 8.77
N ALA A 54 -1.01 9.24 8.17
CA ALA A 54 0.35 9.67 8.46
C ALA A 54 0.58 11.14 8.09
N THR A 55 0.04 11.62 6.97
CA THR A 55 0.12 13.05 6.62
C THR A 55 -0.63 13.94 7.60
N LEU A 56 -1.80 13.50 8.10
CA LEU A 56 -2.57 14.26 9.09
C LEU A 56 -1.83 14.33 10.44
N LEU A 57 -1.30 13.20 10.91
CA LEU A 57 -0.48 13.15 12.13
C LEU A 57 0.77 14.02 12.00
N GLY A 58 1.48 13.94 10.87
CA GLY A 58 2.66 14.78 10.63
C GLY A 58 2.35 16.27 10.59
N HIS A 59 1.17 16.67 10.11
CA HIS A 59 0.73 18.06 10.15
C HIS A 59 0.45 18.53 11.58
N LEU A 60 -0.23 17.70 12.38
CA LEU A 60 -0.53 18.01 13.79
C LEU A 60 0.74 18.13 14.64
N ASP A 61 1.75 17.28 14.41
CA ASP A 61 3.04 17.39 15.09
C ASP A 61 3.81 18.66 14.67
N SER A 62 3.66 19.10 13.42
CA SER A 62 4.26 20.35 12.93
C SER A 62 3.58 21.58 13.54
N GLU A 63 2.25 21.63 13.54
CA GLU A 63 1.48 22.73 14.17
C GLU A 63 1.73 22.80 15.67
N ARG A 64 1.85 21.65 16.35
CA ARG A 64 2.18 21.60 17.78
C ARG A 64 3.56 22.18 18.08
N ARG A 65 4.57 21.87 17.25
CA ARG A 65 5.93 22.41 17.40
C ARG A 65 6.03 23.91 17.08
N ASP A 66 5.24 24.40 16.13
CA ASP A 66 5.21 25.84 15.82
C ASP A 66 4.50 26.64 16.91
N HIS A 67 3.55 26.03 17.65
CA HIS A 67 2.80 26.72 18.69
C HIS A 67 3.43 26.66 20.10
N ASP A 68 4.33 25.70 20.35
CA ASP A 68 5.03 25.53 21.63
C ASP A 68 6.53 25.26 21.36
N PRO A 69 7.36 26.31 21.22
CA PRO A 69 8.76 26.20 20.83
C PRO A 69 9.68 25.92 22.04
N ASP A 70 9.32 24.98 22.91
CA ASP A 70 10.07 24.64 24.13
C ASP A 70 10.41 23.13 24.21
#